data_AF-A0A176F2T1-F1
#
_entry.id   AF-A0A176F2T1-F1
#
_cell.length_a   1.000
_cell.length_b   1.000
_cell.length_c   1.000
_cell.angle_alpha   90.00
_cell.angle_beta   90.00
_cell.angle_gamma   90.00
#
_symmetry.space_group_name_H-M   'P 1'
#
loop_
_entity.id
_entity.type
_entity.pdbx_description
1 polymer ?
#
loop_
_entity_poly.entity_id
_entity_poly.type
_entity_poly.pdbx_seq_one_letter_code
_entity_poly.pdbx_strand_id
1 'polypeptide(L)'
;MSVKSSISLSDQQDAFARSLVEQGRFSSLSAVVQNGLDLLRQKAEAEEVEIASLKALLEERQNGSFISPPEMQNRVSAMIDRKRRESRVDR
;
A
#
# COMPACT_ATOMS: atom_id res chain seq x y z
N MET A 1 4.37 27.65 5.05
CA MET A 1 4.58 28.64 3.97
C MET A 1 3.99 28.05 2.70
N SER A 2 3.10 28.76 1.99
CA SER A 2 2.54 28.30 0.72
C SER A 2 3.11 29.10 -0.45
N VAL A 3 3.59 28.42 -1.49
CA VAL A 3 4.02 29.06 -2.73
C VAL A 3 2.78 29.26 -3.63
N LYS A 4 2.63 30.45 -4.21
CA LYS A 4 1.57 30.72 -5.20
C LYS A 4 2.08 30.32 -6.58
N SER A 5 1.45 29.32 -7.17
CA SER A 5 1.75 28.84 -8.53
C SER A 5 0.51 28.98 -9.40
N SER A 6 0.69 29.43 -10.64
CA SER A 6 -0.35 29.39 -11.66
C SER A 6 -0.34 28.01 -12.32
N ILE A 7 -1.46 27.30 -12.29
CA ILE A 7 -1.62 25.96 -12.86
C ILE A 7 -2.83 25.92 -13.78
N SER A 8 -2.74 25.15 -14.85
CA SER A 8 -3.87 24.86 -15.71
C SER A 8 -4.63 23.64 -15.19
N LEU A 9 -5.94 23.75 -15.09
CA LEU A 9 -6.85 22.65 -14.78
C LEU A 9 -7.72 22.39 -16.00
N SER A 10 -8.11 21.14 -16.22
CA SER A 10 -9.17 20.86 -17.18
C SER A 10 -10.51 21.39 -16.64
N ASP A 11 -11.46 21.67 -17.55
CA ASP A 11 -12.80 22.13 -17.15
C ASP A 11 -13.46 21.16 -16.16
N GLN A 12 -13.24 19.85 -16.33
CA GLN A 12 -13.73 18.83 -15.42
C GLN A 12 -13.09 18.91 -14.03
N GLN A 13 -11.79 19.17 -13.95
CA GLN A 13 -11.07 19.32 -12.68
C GLN A 13 -11.49 20.60 -11.93
N ASP A 14 -11.64 21.71 -12.65
CA ASP A 14 -12.13 22.97 -12.07
C ASP A 14 -13.57 22.82 -11.56
N ALA A 15 -14.48 22.25 -12.37
CA ALA A 15 -15.86 22.01 -11.96
C ALA A 15 -15.97 21.10 -10.73
N PHE A 16 -15.20 20.00 -10.70
CA PHE A 16 -15.15 19.11 -9.55
C PHE A 16 -14.65 19.83 -8.30
N ALA A 17 -13.53 20.55 -8.39
CA ALA A 17 -12.94 21.23 -7.25
C ALA A 17 -13.85 22.37 -6.73
N ARG A 18 -14.55 23.09 -7.62
CA ARG A 18 -15.59 24.06 -7.22
C ARG A 18 -16.74 23.41 -6.49
N SER A 19 -17.26 22.29 -6.98
CA SER A 19 -18.37 21.59 -6.33
C SER A 19 -18.05 21.19 -4.89
N LEU A 20 -16.79 20.81 -4.61
CA LEU A 20 -16.33 20.47 -3.27
C LEU A 20 -16.28 21.69 -2.33
N VAL A 21 -15.95 22.86 -2.86
CA VAL A 21 -15.96 24.12 -2.10
C VAL A 21 -17.39 24.59 -1.85
N GLU A 22 -18.27 24.52 -2.86
CA GLU A 22 -19.69 24.86 -2.74
C GLU A 22 -20.42 23.99 -1.72
N GLN A 23 -20.06 22.71 -1.62
CA GLN A 23 -20.56 21.78 -0.59
C GLN A 23 -19.97 22.05 0.81
N GLY A 24 -19.06 23.01 0.95
CA GLY A 24 -18.39 23.31 2.22
C GLY A 24 -17.37 22.27 2.67
N ARG A 25 -16.99 21.32 1.80
CA ARG A 25 -16.00 20.28 2.14
C ARG A 25 -14.59 20.83 2.21
N PHE A 26 -14.31 21.89 1.45
CA PHE A 26 -13.04 22.60 1.46
C PHE A 26 -13.27 24.12 1.48
N SER A 27 -12.36 24.85 2.14
CA SER A 27 -12.45 26.30 2.28
C SER A 27 -12.08 27.07 1.01
N SER A 28 -11.38 26.44 0.06
CA SER A 28 -10.94 27.07 -1.18
C SER A 28 -10.49 26.05 -2.22
N LEU A 29 -10.37 26.49 -3.48
CA LEU A 29 -9.82 25.68 -4.58
C LEU A 29 -8.38 25.23 -4.29
N SER A 30 -7.56 26.13 -3.72
CA SER A 30 -6.18 25.79 -3.34
C SER A 30 -6.12 24.69 -2.29
N ALA A 31 -7.05 24.66 -1.32
CA ALA A 31 -7.11 23.61 -0.31
C ALA A 31 -7.44 22.24 -0.94
N VAL A 32 -8.31 22.20 -1.95
CA VAL A 32 -8.62 20.97 -2.71
C VAL A 32 -7.36 20.46 -3.43
N VAL A 33 -6.65 21.34 -4.15
CA VAL A 33 -5.43 20.97 -4.90
C VAL A 33 -4.33 20.50 -3.95
N GLN A 34 -4.12 21.20 -2.83
CA GLN A 34 -3.13 20.81 -1.82
C GLN A 34 -3.43 19.42 -1.26
N ASN A 35 -4.69 19.16 -0.88
CA ASN A 35 -5.09 17.85 -0.40
C ASN A 35 -4.91 16.76 -1.47
N GLY A 36 -5.25 17.06 -2.73
CA GLY A 36 -5.02 16.14 -3.85
C GLY A 36 -3.55 15.78 -4.04
N LEU A 37 -2.65 16.76 -3.91
CA LEU A 37 -1.20 16.52 -3.97
C LEU A 37 -0.70 15.72 -2.76
N ASP A 38 -1.22 15.96 -1.56
CA ASP A 38 -0.88 15.18 -0.38
C ASP A 38 -1.30 13.71 -0.53
N LEU A 39 -2.50 13.46 -1.07
CA LEU A 39 -2.97 12.11 -1.37
C LEU A 39 -2.10 11.42 -2.42
N LEU A 40 -1.71 12.14 -3.48
CA LEU A 40 -0.81 11.61 -4.51
C LEU A 40 0.57 11.27 -3.92
N ARG A 41 1.11 12.14 -3.06
CA ARG A 41 2.38 11.90 -2.37
C ARG A 41 2.30 10.66 -1.48
N GLN A 42 1.27 10.55 -0.65
CA GLN A 42 1.07 9.38 0.22
C GLN A 42 0.97 8.09 -0.58
N LYS A 43 0.25 8.12 -1.71
CA LYS A 43 0.16 6.98 -2.62
C LYS A 43 1.52 6.60 -3.20
N ALA A 44 2.28 7.57 -3.71
CA ALA A 44 3.61 7.33 -4.28
C ALA A 44 4.57 6.74 -3.24
N GLU A 45 4.61 7.31 -2.03
CA GLU A 45 5.43 6.81 -0.92
C GLU A 45 5.04 5.38 -0.53
N ALA A 46 3.74 5.07 -0.47
CA ALA A 46 3.26 3.72 -0.18
C ALA A 46 3.65 2.71 -1.27
N GLU A 47 3.49 3.08 -2.54
CA GLU A 47 3.90 2.25 -3.69
C GLU A 47 5.41 1.97 -3.68
N GLU A 48 6.23 2.96 -3.35
CA GLU A 48 7.68 2.80 -3.23
C GLU A 48 8.06 1.80 -2.11
N VAL A 49 7.44 1.93 -0.93
CA VAL A 49 7.67 1.01 0.19
C VAL A 49 7.22 -0.41 -0.14
N GLU A 50 6.06 -0.57 -0.79
CA GLU A 50 5.54 -1.87 -1.21
C GLU A 50 6.49 -2.53 -2.21
N ILE A 51 6.93 -1.80 -3.24
CA ILE A 51 7.87 -2.30 -4.25
C ILE A 51 9.20 -2.68 -3.60
N ALA A 52 9.73 -1.86 -2.69
CA ALA A 52 10.97 -2.16 -1.98
C ALA A 52 10.84 -3.43 -1.14
N SER A 53 9.72 -3.59 -0.42
CA SER A 53 9.44 -4.76 0.40
C SER A 53 9.30 -6.03 -0.45
N LEU A 54 8.61 -5.95 -1.59
CA LEU A 54 8.47 -7.06 -2.51
C LEU A 54 9.82 -7.48 -3.11
N LYS A 55 10.65 -6.51 -3.52
CA LYS A 55 12.01 -6.78 -4.01
C LYS A 55 12.85 -7.51 -2.95
N ALA A 56 12.86 -7.01 -1.72
CA ALA A 56 13.58 -7.64 -0.62
C ALA A 56 13.12 -9.09 -0.37
N LEU A 57 11.80 -9.34 -0.37
CA LEU A 57 11.24 -10.69 -0.22
C LEU A 57 11.65 -11.62 -1.36
N LEU A 58 11.65 -11.13 -2.60
CA LEU A 58 12.07 -11.92 -3.75
C LEU A 58 13.57 -12.22 -3.73
N GLU A 59 14.40 -11.26 -3.34
CA GLU A 59 15.85 -11.46 -3.17
C GLU A 59 16.15 -12.48 -2.06
N GLU A 60 15.49 -12.37 -0.90
CA GLU A 60 15.60 -13.36 0.17
C GLU A 60 15.20 -14.75 -0.32
N ARG A 61 14.08 -14.84 -1.06
CA ARG A 61 13.61 -16.11 -1.60
C ARG A 61 14.56 -16.72 -2.63
N GLN A 62 15.15 -15.89 -3.50
CA GLN A 62 16.13 -16.31 -4.52
C GLN A 62 17.44 -16.80 -3.88
N ASN A 63 17.89 -16.14 -2.81
CA ASN A 63 19.11 -16.52 -2.09
C ASN A 63 18.90 -17.76 -1.19
N GLY A 64 17.65 -18.05 -0.82
CA GLY A 64 17.29 -19.25 -0.06
C GLY A 64 17.32 -20.53 -0.89
N SER A 65 17.61 -21.66 -0.25
CA SER A 65 17.58 -22.96 -0.93
C SER A 65 16.19 -23.31 -1.47
N PHE A 66 16.15 -23.82 -2.69
CA PHE A 66 14.95 -24.42 -3.25
C PHE A 66 14.85 -25.87 -2.81
N ILE A 67 13.65 -26.29 -2.42
CA ILE A 67 13.35 -27.66 -2.04
C ILE A 67 12.41 -28.27 -3.07
N SER A 68 12.45 -29.59 -3.19
CA SER A 68 11.55 -30.31 -4.07
C SER A 68 10.10 -30.28 -3.56
N PRO A 69 9.09 -30.43 -4.42
CA PRO A 69 7.70 -30.51 -3.98
C PRO A 69 7.42 -31.60 -2.93
N PRO A 70 7.96 -32.84 -3.05
CA PRO A 70 7.76 -33.86 -2.01
C PRO A 70 8.35 -33.45 -0.65
N GLU A 71 9.52 -32.81 -0.66
CA GLU A 71 10.14 -32.31 0.57
C GLU A 71 9.30 -31.20 1.22
N MET A 72 8.76 -30.27 0.41
CA MET A 72 7.84 -29.25 0.89
C MET A 72 6.62 -29.87 1.57
N GLN A 73 5.99 -30.87 0.94
CA GLN A 73 4.80 -31.54 1.47
C GLN A 73 5.07 -32.20 2.82
N ASN A 74 6.23 -32.85 2.97
CA ASN A 74 6.65 -33.45 4.22
C ASN A 74 6.86 -32.40 5.32
N ARG A 75 7.54 -31.29 5.01
CA ARG A 75 7.78 -30.19 5.96
C ARG A 75 6.48 -29.56 6.44
N VAL A 76 5.54 -29.30 5.53
CA VAL A 76 4.23 -28.72 5.86
C VAL A 76 3.41 -29.68 6.73
N SER A 77 3.37 -30.97 6.39
CA SER A 77 2.65 -31.99 7.18
C SER A 77 3.20 -32.09 8.60
N ALA A 78 4.53 -32.11 8.74
CA ALA A 78 5.18 -32.12 10.05
C ALA A 78 4.87 -30.86 10.89
N MET A 79 4.79 -29.69 10.25
CA MET A 79 4.40 -28.44 10.92
C MET A 79 2.95 -28.48 11.41
N ILE A 80 2.03 -29.01 10.60
CA ILE A 80 0.62 -29.19 10.97
C ILE A 80 0.50 -30.16 12.16
N ASP A 81 1.18 -31.30 12.11
CA ASP A 81 1.13 -32.30 13.19
C ASP A 81 1.72 -31.76 14.49
N ARG A 82 2.80 -30.97 14.41
CA ARG A 82 3.36 -30.28 15.58
C ARG A 82 2.33 -29.33 16.19
N LYS A 83 1.72 -28.46 15.38
CA LYS A 83 0.70 -27.51 15.85
C LYS A 83 -0.51 -28.22 16.46
N ARG A 84 -0.95 -29.33 15.87
CA ARG A 84 -2.06 -30.15 16.41
C ARG A 84 -1.73 -30.79 17.75
N ARG A 85 -0.47 -31.21 17.97
CA ARG A 85 -0.03 -31.74 19.27
C ARG A 85 -0.01 -30.63 20.32
N GLU A 86 0.58 -29.48 20.01
CA GLU A 86 0.60 -28.31 20.89
C GLU A 86 -0.82 -27.88 21.30
N SER A 87 -1.74 -27.73 20.35
CA SER A 87 -3.14 -27.37 20.64
C SER A 87 -3.96 -28.46 21.33
N ARG A 88 -3.48 -29.72 21.39
CA ARG A 88 -4.12 -30.83 22.11
C ARG A 88 -3.62 -30.98 23.54
N VAL A 89 -2.44 -30.45 23.86
CA VAL A 89 -1.86 -30.49 25.21
C VAL A 89 -2.48 -29.40 26.11
N ASP A 90 -3.09 -28.36 25.54
CA ASP A 90 -3.85 -27.30 26.24
C ASP A 90 -5.35 -27.62 26.48
N ARG A 91 -5.78 -28.89 26.36
CA ARG A 91 -7.18 -29.32 26.60
C ARG A 91 -7.29 -30.45 27.62
#